data_AF-A0A1M5DWJ6-F1
#
_entry.id   AF-A0A1M5DWJ6-F1
#
_cell.length_a   1.000
_cell.length_b   1.000
_cell.length_c   1.000
_cell.angle_alpha   90.00
_cell.angle_beta   90.00
_cell.angle_gamma   90.00
#
_symmetry.space_group_name_H-M   'P 1'
#
loop_
_entity.id
_entity.type
_entity.pdbx_description
1 polymer ?
#
loop_
_entity_poly.entity_id
_entity_poly.type
_entity_poly.pdbx_seq_one_letter_code
_entity_poly.pdbx_strand_id
1 'polypeptide(L)'
;MKDEEKKEELLPLHGCTPPVDSDGHPYTCEERKTVLTVKEQKVLQRILAVKEEASQLKTRLKELSPDVQEHEELRAQLEKRLEELKAFRRELEKEREKAAQERMELLGHV
;
A
#
# COMPACT_ATOMS: atom_id res chain seq x y z
N MET A 1 37.43 0.07 -28.97
CA MET A 1 37.86 1.47 -28.86
C MET A 1 37.01 2.26 -29.84
N LYS A 2 36.09 3.15 -29.49
CA LYS A 2 35.59 3.71 -28.23
C LYS A 2 34.14 4.09 -28.57
N ASP A 3 33.16 3.63 -27.82
CA ASP A 3 31.82 4.22 -27.87
C ASP A 3 31.84 5.40 -26.90
N GLU A 4 31.83 6.62 -27.47
CA GLU A 4 31.71 7.86 -26.71
C GLU A 4 30.27 7.98 -26.20
N GLU A 5 30.07 7.64 -24.93
CA GLU A 5 28.88 8.03 -24.17
C GLU A 5 28.74 9.55 -24.19
N LYS A 6 27.73 10.03 -24.94
CA LYS A 6 27.21 11.39 -24.80
C LYS A 6 26.67 11.56 -23.38
N LYS A 7 27.49 12.15 -22.52
CA LYS A 7 27.02 12.84 -21.31
C LYS A 7 26.22 14.06 -21.77
N GLU A 8 24.92 13.88 -21.94
CA GLU A 8 24.00 15.02 -21.97
C GLU A 8 24.10 15.71 -20.62
N GLU A 9 24.82 16.83 -20.61
CA GLU A 9 24.84 17.80 -19.51
C GLU A 9 23.42 18.29 -19.27
N LEU A 10 22.75 17.66 -18.30
CA LEU A 10 21.57 18.19 -17.62
C LEU A 10 21.98 19.45 -16.84
N LEU A 11 22.10 20.58 -17.55
CA LEU A 11 22.22 21.88 -16.92
C LEU A 11 20.89 22.28 -16.26
N PRO A 12 20.92 22.82 -15.03
CA PRO A 12 19.73 22.98 -14.21
C PRO A 12 18.98 24.26 -14.58
N LEU A 13 17.91 24.13 -15.37
CA LEU A 13 16.87 25.15 -15.46
C LEU A 13 16.04 25.12 -14.17
N HIS A 14 16.36 26.06 -13.27
CA HIS A 14 15.56 26.41 -12.09
C HIS A 14 15.41 25.32 -11.01
N GLY A 15 16.44 25.24 -10.15
CA GLY A 15 16.24 25.31 -8.70
C GLY A 15 15.54 24.14 -8.01
N CYS A 16 16.15 22.96 -8.03
CA CYS A 16 16.28 22.04 -6.89
C CYS A 16 17.37 21.03 -7.23
N THR A 17 18.42 20.91 -6.42
CA THR A 17 19.37 19.79 -6.55
C THR A 17 18.58 18.49 -6.35
N PRO A 18 18.56 17.57 -7.32
CA PRO A 18 17.83 16.33 -7.13
C PRO A 18 18.50 15.57 -5.98
N PRO A 19 17.73 15.15 -4.96
CA PRO A 19 18.25 14.25 -3.94
C PRO A 19 18.71 12.96 -4.60
N VAL A 20 19.74 12.34 -4.03
CA VAL A 20 20.35 11.12 -4.54
C VAL A 20 19.94 9.93 -3.69
N ASP A 21 19.80 8.76 -4.30
CA ASP A 21 19.52 7.51 -3.59
C ASP A 21 20.78 6.97 -2.86
N SER A 22 20.67 5.81 -2.24
CA SER A 22 21.78 5.11 -1.55
C SER A 22 22.95 4.77 -2.46
N ASP A 23 22.71 4.70 -3.77
CA ASP A 23 23.68 4.35 -4.81
C ASP A 23 24.23 5.61 -5.52
N GLY A 24 23.81 6.81 -5.09
CA GLY A 24 24.26 8.08 -5.63
C GLY A 24 23.55 8.54 -6.91
N HIS A 25 22.49 7.84 -7.34
CA HIS A 25 21.71 8.25 -8.50
C HIS A 25 20.73 9.37 -8.14
N PRO A 26 20.71 10.49 -8.87
CA PRO A 26 19.75 11.55 -8.65
C PRO A 26 18.36 11.07 -9.02
N TYR A 27 17.42 11.12 -8.07
CA TYR A 27 16.04 10.77 -8.34
C TYR A 27 15.18 12.03 -8.59
N THR A 28 14.49 11.99 -9.72
CA THR A 28 13.62 13.02 -10.26
C THR A 28 12.31 13.12 -9.46
N CYS A 29 11.54 14.19 -9.72
CA CYS A 29 10.19 14.30 -9.17
C CYS A 29 9.27 13.17 -9.63
N GLU A 30 9.55 12.51 -10.77
CA GLU A 30 8.77 11.35 -11.24
C GLU A 30 9.01 10.11 -10.38
N GLU A 31 10.27 9.84 -10.03
CA GLU A 31 10.62 8.71 -9.17
C GLU A 31 10.07 8.90 -7.75
N ARG A 32 10.02 10.14 -7.25
CA ARG A 32 9.43 10.48 -5.94
C ARG A 32 7.95 10.13 -5.82
N LYS A 33 7.20 10.08 -6.92
CA LYS A 33 5.78 9.67 -6.91
C LYS A 33 5.60 8.22 -6.47
N THR A 34 6.63 7.38 -6.64
CA THR A 34 6.58 5.96 -6.31
C THR A 34 7.00 5.66 -4.86
N VAL A 35 7.66 6.63 -4.20
CA VAL A 35 8.08 6.50 -2.80
C VAL A 35 6.88 6.73 -1.88
N LEU A 36 6.51 5.70 -1.13
CA LEU A 36 5.42 5.78 -0.16
C LEU A 36 5.82 6.58 1.07
N THR A 37 4.96 7.48 1.50
CA THR A 37 5.09 8.15 2.80
C THR A 37 4.95 7.15 3.96
N VAL A 38 5.44 7.54 5.14
CA VAL A 38 5.26 6.74 6.37
C VAL A 38 3.78 6.46 6.65
N LYS A 39 2.89 7.41 6.34
CA LYS A 39 1.44 7.25 6.49
C LYS A 39 0.91 6.17 5.55
N GLU A 40 1.25 6.22 4.26
CA GLU A 40 0.84 5.19 3.29
C GLU A 40 1.38 3.80 3.66
N GLN A 41 2.64 3.71 4.09
CA GLN A 41 3.23 2.45 4.54
C GLN A 41 2.45 1.86 5.73
N LYS A 42 2.10 2.68 6.73
CA LYS A 42 1.28 2.24 7.87
C LYS A 42 -0.10 1.73 7.45
N VAL A 43 -0.76 2.43 6.52
CA VAL A 43 -2.07 2.00 6.02
C VAL A 43 -1.96 0.68 5.26
N LEU A 44 -0.94 0.51 4.41
CA LEU A 44 -0.70 -0.76 3.71
C LEU A 44 -0.43 -1.92 4.68
N GLN A 45 0.36 -1.70 5.72
CA GLN A 45 0.59 -2.73 6.74
C GLN A 45 -0.71 -3.14 7.44
N ARG A 46 -1.60 -2.19 7.73
CA ARG A 46 -2.93 -2.50 8.28
C ARG A 46 -3.80 -3.28 7.30
N ILE A 47 -3.77 -2.93 6.00
CA ILE A 47 -4.50 -3.68 4.96
C ILE A 47 -4.00 -5.13 4.88
N LEU A 48 -2.68 -5.34 4.94
CA LEU A 48 -2.08 -6.68 4.94
C LEU A 48 -2.50 -7.48 6.17
N ALA A 49 -2.50 -6.88 7.36
CA ALA A 49 -2.95 -7.53 8.59
C ALA A 49 -4.42 -7.96 8.50
N VAL A 50 -5.30 -7.09 7.98
CA VAL A 50 -6.73 -7.40 7.78
C VAL A 50 -6.91 -8.53 6.76
N LYS A 51 -6.11 -8.55 5.69
CA LYS A 51 -6.14 -9.62 4.69
C LYS A 51 -5.75 -10.96 5.31
N GLU A 52 -4.72 -10.97 6.15
CA GLU A 52 -4.25 -12.16 6.85
C GLU A 52 -5.30 -12.69 7.82
N GLU A 53 -5.88 -11.82 8.67
CA GLU A 53 -6.98 -12.20 9.57
C GLU A 53 -8.17 -12.77 8.80
N ALA A 54 -8.58 -12.12 7.70
CA ALA A 54 -9.67 -12.61 6.88
C ALA A 54 -9.35 -13.97 6.21
N SER A 55 -8.08 -14.24 5.89
CA SER A 55 -7.65 -15.53 5.37
C SER A 55 -7.81 -16.62 6.43
N GLN A 56 -7.34 -16.35 7.65
CA GLN A 56 -7.45 -17.28 8.78
C GLN A 56 -8.90 -17.61 9.13
N LEU A 57 -9.78 -16.59 9.16
CA LEU A 57 -11.20 -16.81 9.43
C LEU A 57 -11.89 -17.64 8.33
N LYS A 58 -11.52 -17.44 7.06
CA LYS A 58 -12.04 -18.25 5.95
C LYS A 58 -11.58 -19.70 6.05
N THR A 59 -10.33 -19.94 6.42
CA THR A 59 -9.83 -21.31 6.67
C THR A 59 -10.63 -21.96 7.78
N ARG A 60 -10.81 -21.26 8.91
CA ARG A 60 -11.59 -21.76 10.04
C ARG A 60 -13.05 -22.06 9.66
N LEU A 61 -13.69 -21.20 8.87
CA LEU A 61 -15.04 -21.47 8.37
C LEU A 61 -15.13 -22.71 7.47
N LYS A 62 -14.08 -23.02 6.70
CA LYS A 62 -14.04 -24.23 5.88
C LYS A 62 -13.87 -25.50 6.71
N GLU A 63 -13.21 -25.40 7.86
CA GLU A 63 -13.01 -26.51 8.79
C GLU A 63 -14.29 -26.84 9.58
N LEU A 64 -15.19 -25.86 9.74
CA LEU A 64 -16.48 -26.08 10.41
C LEU A 64 -17.46 -26.77 9.47
N SER A 65 -17.80 -28.03 9.79
CA SER A 65 -18.85 -28.77 9.10
C SER A 65 -20.18 -28.03 9.18
N PRO A 66 -20.90 -27.87 8.06
CA PRO A 66 -22.18 -27.16 8.06
C PRO A 66 -23.33 -27.95 8.71
N ASP A 67 -23.16 -29.26 8.86
CA ASP A 67 -24.19 -30.18 9.37
C ASP A 67 -24.14 -30.35 10.90
N VAL A 68 -23.16 -29.73 11.56
CA VAL A 68 -23.00 -29.78 13.01
C VAL A 68 -23.65 -28.55 13.64
N GLN A 69 -24.77 -28.75 14.33
CA GLN A 69 -25.56 -27.67 14.94
C GLN A 69 -24.76 -26.86 15.97
N GLU A 70 -23.86 -27.50 16.71
CA GLU A 70 -22.94 -26.84 17.66
C GLU A 70 -21.99 -25.84 16.99
N HIS A 71 -21.75 -25.98 15.68
CA HIS A 71 -20.93 -25.04 14.91
C HIS A 71 -21.72 -23.86 14.37
N GLU A 72 -23.06 -23.88 14.41
CA GLU A 72 -23.90 -22.85 13.79
C GLU A 72 -23.61 -21.46 14.36
N GLU A 73 -23.57 -21.34 15.70
CA GLU A 73 -23.29 -20.07 16.37
C GLU A 73 -21.86 -19.57 16.06
N LEU A 74 -20.87 -20.46 16.11
CA LEU A 74 -19.48 -20.12 15.80
C LEU A 74 -19.32 -19.69 14.33
N ARG A 75 -19.99 -20.36 13.39
CA ARG A 75 -19.99 -19.97 11.97
C ARG A 75 -20.59 -18.58 11.78
N ALA A 76 -21.73 -18.30 12.39
CA ALA A 76 -22.36 -16.98 12.33
C ALA A 76 -21.44 -15.88 12.89
N GLN A 77 -20.73 -16.14 13.99
CA GLN A 77 -19.76 -15.20 14.56
C GLN A 77 -18.58 -14.94 13.60
N LEU A 78 -18.01 -16.00 13.00
CA LEU A 78 -16.89 -15.87 12.05
C LEU A 78 -17.31 -15.16 10.75
N GLU A 79 -18.51 -15.44 10.24
CA GLU A 79 -19.07 -14.76 9.07
C GLU A 79 -19.31 -13.27 9.35
N LYS A 80 -19.88 -12.94 10.51
CA LYS A 80 -20.02 -11.55 10.95
C LYS A 80 -18.68 -10.84 11.02
N ARG A 81 -17.68 -11.48 11.63
CA ARG A 81 -16.32 -10.93 11.71
C ARG A 81 -15.70 -10.71 10.32
N LEU A 82 -15.94 -11.61 9.37
CA LEU A 82 -15.49 -11.43 7.98
C LEU A 82 -16.13 -10.21 7.32
N GLU A 83 -17.42 -9.96 7.54
CA GLU A 83 -18.08 -8.76 7.03
C GLU A 83 -17.51 -7.48 7.66
N GLU A 84 -17.24 -7.50 8.97
CA GLU A 84 -16.56 -6.39 9.65
C GLU A 84 -15.17 -6.11 9.04
N LEU A 85 -14.38 -7.15 8.79
CA LEU A 85 -13.06 -7.00 8.15
C LEU A 85 -13.15 -6.51 6.71
N LYS A 86 -14.17 -6.91 5.95
CA LYS A 86 -14.43 -6.38 4.60
C LYS A 86 -14.75 -4.89 4.66
N ALA A 87 -15.63 -4.47 5.57
CA ALA A 87 -15.96 -3.07 5.76
C ALA A 87 -14.72 -2.27 6.20
N PHE A 88 -13.98 -2.78 7.18
CA PHE A 88 -12.77 -2.13 7.67
C PHE A 88 -11.68 -2.01 6.59
N ARG A 89 -11.49 -3.04 5.77
CA ARG A 89 -10.59 -2.96 4.62
C ARG A 89 -11.00 -1.85 3.66
N ARG A 90 -12.29 -1.69 3.35
CA ARG A 90 -12.75 -0.60 2.46
C ARG A 90 -12.40 0.77 3.03
N GLU A 91 -12.54 0.97 4.34
CA GLU A 91 -12.12 2.22 4.98
C GLU A 91 -10.60 2.44 4.92
N LEU A 92 -9.80 1.39 5.09
CA LEU A 92 -8.34 1.49 4.92
C LEU A 92 -7.94 1.80 3.47
N GLU A 93 -8.64 1.27 2.48
CA GLU A 93 -8.37 1.57 1.06
C GLU A 93 -8.66 3.06 0.76
N LYS A 94 -9.75 3.63 1.31
CA LYS A 94 -10.01 5.07 1.26
C LYS A 94 -8.91 5.87 1.96
N GLU A 95 -8.45 5.42 3.13
CA GLU A 95 -7.36 6.05 3.87
C GLU A 95 -6.07 6.04 3.04
N ARG A 96 -5.79 4.95 2.32
CA ARG A 96 -4.63 4.81 1.43
C ARG A 96 -4.71 5.80 0.27
N GLU A 97 -5.85 5.87 -0.41
CA GLU A 97 -6.09 6.80 -1.52
C GLU A 97 -5.89 8.25 -1.08
N LYS A 98 -6.45 8.61 0.07
CA LYS A 98 -6.24 9.94 0.66
C LYS A 98 -4.77 10.22 0.97
N ALA A 99 -4.07 9.26 1.58
CA ALA A 99 -2.65 9.44 1.90
C ALA A 99 -1.78 9.55 0.63
N ALA A 100 -2.14 8.82 -0.44
CA ALA A 100 -1.49 8.96 -1.74
C ALA A 100 -1.77 10.33 -2.38
N GLN A 101 -2.99 10.84 -2.28
CA GLN A 101 -3.34 12.19 -2.74
C GLN A 101 -2.55 13.26 -1.96
N GLU A 102 -2.48 13.17 -0.63
CA GLU A 102 -1.67 14.07 0.20
C GLU A 102 -0.20 14.07 -0.22
N ARG A 103 0.38 12.92 -0.59
CA ARG A 103 1.73 12.86 -1.17
C ARG A 103 1.81 13.64 -2.48
N MET A 104 0.85 13.46 -3.37
CA MET A 104 0.86 14.17 -4.66
C MET A 104 0.79 15.69 -4.47
N GLU A 105 -0.05 16.16 -3.53
CA GLU A 105 -0.13 17.57 -3.15
C GLU A 105 1.22 18.09 -2.59
N LEU A 106 1.89 17.31 -1.72
CA LEU A 106 3.23 17.65 -1.20
C LEU A 106 4.30 17.73 -2.29
N LEU A 107 4.15 16.94 -3.35
CA LEU A 107 5.05 16.97 -4.52
C LEU A 107 4.68 18.06 -5.53
N GLY A 108 3.63 18.86 -5.25
CA GLY A 108 3.17 19.94 -6.12
C GLY A 108 2.33 19.48 -7.31
N HIS A 109 1.75 18.28 -7.23
CA HIS A 109 0.81 17.75 -8.22
C HIS A 109 -0.63 17.96 -7.72
N VAL A 110 -1.47 18.56 -8.57
CA VAL A 110 -2.89 18.85 -8.32
C VAL A 110 -3.75 18.22 -9.40
#